data_AF-A0AAW1YGI3-F1
#
_entry.id   AF-A0AAW1YGI3-F1
#
_cell.length_a   1.000
_cell.length_b   1.000
_cell.length_c   1.000
_cell.angle_alpha   90.00
_cell.angle_beta   90.00
_cell.angle_gamma   90.00
#
_symmetry.space_group_name_H-M   'P 1'
#
loop_
_entity.id
_entity.type
_entity.pdbx_description
1 polymer ?
#
loop_
_entity_poly.entity_id
_entity_poly.type
_entity_poly.pdbx_seq_one_letter_code
_entity_poly.pdbx_strand_id
1 'polypeptide(L)'
;MAQAIIGPHFCIVDKEAFLSLRDRRVLVDAHGYPIVTLQKKMLSTHHIWKVYRGDSTDSSNLVFSVKKSSMFQWKKKLHVFLRKNTGEYAPDFKVKGNWFEQSCVVYAGKSKSSNIVVAQMHTKHTVTSVLFGKDNFMVTVYPGIDYAFIVALVIILDEMNSSGSSSGSVSGGA
;
A
#
# COMPACT_ATOMS: atom_id res chain seq x y z
N MET A 1 10.16 20.97 2.79
CA MET A 1 9.83 19.65 2.23
C MET A 1 10.00 18.64 3.35
N ALA A 2 8.98 17.83 3.66
CA ALA A 2 9.07 16.85 4.74
C ALA A 2 9.40 15.47 4.14
N GLN A 3 10.45 14.84 4.65
CA GLN A 3 10.82 13.47 4.30
C GLN A 3 10.17 12.54 5.33
N ALA A 4 9.33 11.60 4.89
CA ALA A 4 8.89 10.51 5.74
C ALA A 4 9.85 9.34 5.53
N ILE A 5 10.76 9.18 6.47
CA ILE A 5 11.33 7.85 6.72
C ILE A 5 10.20 7.08 7.39
N ILE A 6 9.87 5.89 6.90
CA ILE A 6 9.04 4.95 7.67
C ILE A 6 9.92 4.50 8.85
N GLY A 7 10.02 5.39 9.84
CA GLY A 7 10.82 5.28 11.04
C GLY A 7 9.94 4.87 12.23
N PRO A 8 10.46 4.94 13.47
CA PRO A 8 9.91 4.31 14.68
C PRO A 8 8.53 4.83 15.16
N HIS A 9 7.85 5.68 14.39
CA HIS A 9 6.60 6.33 14.79
C HIS A 9 5.34 5.54 14.43
N PHE A 10 5.43 4.56 13.53
CA PHE A 10 4.33 3.71 13.14
C PHE A 10 4.72 2.25 13.26
N CYS A 11 3.83 1.44 13.83
CA CYS A 11 4.01 -0.01 13.89
C CYS A 11 2.86 -0.69 13.15
N ILE A 12 3.13 -1.88 12.62
CA ILE A 12 2.14 -2.72 11.97
C ILE A 12 1.88 -3.90 12.89
N VAL A 13 0.62 -4.11 13.23
CA VAL A 13 0.16 -5.28 13.98
C VAL A 13 -0.63 -6.16 13.03
N ASP A 14 -0.16 -7.39 12.83
CA ASP A 14 -0.90 -8.38 12.07
C ASP A 14 -2.02 -8.96 12.94
N LYS A 15 -3.24 -8.95 12.41
CA LYS A 15 -4.40 -9.53 13.07
C LYS A 15 -4.84 -10.77 12.31
N GLU A 16 -4.32 -11.91 12.74
CA GLU A 16 -4.83 -13.20 12.32
C GLU A 16 -6.19 -13.45 13.00
N ALA A 17 -7.26 -13.37 12.22
CA ALA A 17 -8.56 -13.80 12.70
C ALA A 17 -8.64 -15.32 12.48
N PHE A 18 -8.47 -16.10 13.56
CA PHE A 18 -8.49 -17.57 13.58
C PHE A 18 -9.74 -18.24 12.97
N LEU A 19 -10.74 -17.47 12.50
CA LEU A 19 -11.97 -17.93 11.87
C LEU A 19 -12.39 -17.12 10.62
N SER A 20 -11.54 -16.23 10.07
CA SER A 20 -11.91 -15.38 8.93
C SER A 20 -10.85 -15.44 7.82
N LEU A 21 -11.24 -15.90 6.64
CA LEU A 21 -10.48 -15.89 5.36
C LEU A 21 -10.12 -14.47 4.86
N ARG A 22 -9.66 -13.58 5.73
CA ARG A 22 -9.34 -12.18 5.42
C ARG A 22 -8.07 -11.80 6.14
N ASP A 23 -6.98 -11.66 5.40
CA ASP A 23 -5.75 -11.05 5.89
C ASP A 23 -6.05 -9.60 6.32
N ARG A 24 -5.78 -9.29 7.60
CA ARG A 24 -5.98 -7.96 8.18
C ARG A 24 -4.68 -7.49 8.83
N ARG A 25 -4.33 -6.24 8.58
CA ARG A 25 -3.20 -5.55 9.20
C ARG A 25 -3.70 -4.26 9.82
N VAL A 26 -3.19 -3.89 10.98
CA VAL A 26 -3.56 -2.65 11.68
C VAL A 26 -2.33 -1.76 11.77
N LEU A 27 -2.44 -0.55 11.23
CA LEU A 27 -1.47 0.51 11.45
C LEU A 27 -1.75 1.15 12.80
N VAL A 28 -0.78 1.09 13.71
CA VAL A 28 -0.86 1.70 15.04
C VAL A 28 0.18 2.81 15.17
N ASP A 29 -0.09 3.76 16.05
CA ASP A 29 0.89 4.76 16.46
C ASP A 29 1.92 4.19 17.45
N ALA A 30 2.87 5.01 17.89
CA ALA A 30 3.91 4.63 18.84
C ALA A 30 3.40 4.20 20.23
N HIS A 31 2.14 4.52 20.58
CA HIS A 31 1.50 4.10 21.82
C HIS A 31 0.61 2.87 21.64
N GLY A 32 0.54 2.31 20.42
CA GLY A 32 -0.29 1.16 20.09
C GLY A 32 -1.75 1.50 19.77
N TYR A 33 -2.11 2.78 19.64
CA TYR A 33 -3.47 3.15 19.26
C TYR A 33 -3.71 2.89 17.76
N PRO A 34 -4.82 2.24 17.38
CA PRO A 34 -5.11 1.93 16.00
C PRO A 34 -5.48 3.17 15.20
N ILE A 35 -4.76 3.41 14.12
CA ILE A 35 -4.99 4.51 13.19
C ILE A 35 -5.91 4.04 12.06
N VAL A 36 -5.52 2.96 11.37
CA VAL A 36 -6.31 2.34 10.31
C VAL A 36 -6.14 0.83 10.27
N THR A 37 -7.20 0.13 9.86
CA THR A 37 -7.18 -1.30 9.56
C THR A 37 -7.24 -1.51 8.06
N LEU A 38 -6.26 -2.26 7.53
CA LEU A 38 -6.16 -2.68 6.15
C LEU A 38 -6.70 -4.11 6.05
N GLN A 39 -7.67 -4.32 5.15
CA GLN A 39 -8.28 -5.63 4.93
C GLN A 39 -8.19 -6.02 3.46
N LYS A 40 -7.60 -7.19 3.22
CA LYS A 40 -7.59 -7.84 1.91
C LYS A 40 -8.91 -8.57 1.70
N LYS A 41 -9.56 -8.34 0.56
CA LYS A 41 -10.76 -9.10 0.18
C LYS A 41 -10.32 -10.34 -0.60
N MET A 42 -10.22 -11.49 0.06
CA MET A 42 -9.72 -12.75 -0.52
C MET A 42 -10.65 -13.39 -1.57
N LEU A 43 -11.96 -13.19 -1.48
CA LEU A 43 -12.95 -13.81 -2.38
C LEU A 43 -13.08 -13.13 -3.76
N SER A 44 -12.06 -12.39 -4.21
CA SER A 44 -12.08 -11.71 -5.50
C SER A 44 -10.74 -11.85 -6.20
N THR A 45 -10.76 -12.31 -7.45
CA THR A 45 -9.63 -12.31 -8.38
C THR A 45 -8.99 -10.93 -8.60
N HIS A 46 -9.63 -9.85 -8.12
CA HIS A 46 -9.23 -8.47 -8.37
C HIS A 46 -8.31 -7.83 -7.31
N HIS A 47 -7.73 -8.58 -6.36
CA HIS A 47 -6.79 -8.08 -5.34
C HIS A 47 -7.21 -6.72 -4.74
N ILE A 48 -8.43 -6.66 -4.19
CA ILE A 48 -9.00 -5.43 -3.65
C ILE A 48 -8.62 -5.29 -2.17
N TRP A 49 -8.12 -4.11 -1.82
CA TRP A 49 -7.87 -3.71 -0.45
C TRP A 49 -8.86 -2.65 0.00
N LYS A 50 -9.30 -2.75 1.25
CA LYS A 50 -10.11 -1.73 1.92
C LYS A 50 -9.37 -1.25 3.15
N VAL A 51 -9.39 0.05 3.38
CA VAL A 51 -8.76 0.69 4.53
C VAL A 51 -9.85 1.38 5.35
N TYR A 52 -9.89 1.06 6.63
CA TYR A 52 -10.90 1.48 7.59
C TYR A 52 -10.27 2.32 8.69
N ARG A 53 -11.01 3.26 9.27
CA ARG A 53 -10.57 4.07 10.40
C ARG A 53 -10.54 3.24 11.67
N GLY A 54 -9.46 3.40 12.46
CA GLY A 54 -9.27 2.68 13.72
C GLY A 54 -9.26 1.17 13.52
N ASP A 55 -9.56 0.46 14.60
CA ASP A 55 -9.65 -0.99 14.62
C ASP A 55 -11.06 -1.48 14.23
N SER A 56 -11.45 -1.23 12.98
CA SER A 56 -12.79 -1.55 12.49
C SER A 56 -12.75 -2.13 11.06
N THR A 57 -13.80 -2.86 10.69
CA THR A 57 -14.05 -3.27 9.29
C THR A 57 -15.44 -2.88 8.80
N ASP A 58 -16.13 -2.02 9.55
CA ASP A 58 -17.47 -1.54 9.22
C ASP A 58 -17.43 -0.60 8.02
N SER A 59 -18.44 -0.72 7.15
CA SER A 59 -18.55 0.10 5.95
C SER A 59 -18.63 1.60 6.25
N SER A 60 -19.21 1.98 7.39
CA SER A 60 -19.28 3.37 7.88
C SER A 60 -17.89 3.97 8.12
N ASN A 61 -16.94 3.13 8.56
CA ASN A 61 -15.56 3.47 8.86
C ASN A 61 -14.62 3.34 7.65
N LEU A 62 -15.12 2.99 6.47
CA LEU A 62 -14.29 2.94 5.25
C LEU A 62 -13.67 4.32 4.97
N VAL A 63 -12.35 4.36 4.78
CA VAL A 63 -11.64 5.59 4.41
C VAL A 63 -11.42 5.61 2.90
N PHE A 64 -10.84 4.54 2.37
CA PHE A 64 -10.60 4.35 0.94
C PHE A 64 -10.48 2.88 0.56
N SER A 65 -10.53 2.60 -0.73
CA SER A 65 -10.23 1.30 -1.31
C SER A 65 -9.13 1.41 -2.36
N VAL A 66 -8.36 0.34 -2.52
CA VAL A 66 -7.29 0.24 -3.50
C VAL A 66 -7.56 -0.96 -4.40
N LYS A 67 -7.46 -0.73 -5.70
CA LYS A 67 -7.66 -1.75 -6.74
C LYS A 67 -6.48 -1.76 -7.69
N LYS A 68 -6.08 -2.95 -8.15
CA LYS A 68 -5.13 -3.09 -9.25
C LYS A 68 -5.81 -2.62 -10.54
N SER A 69 -5.14 -1.80 -11.35
CA SER A 69 -5.75 -1.29 -12.60
C SER A 69 -5.82 -2.35 -13.71
N SER A 70 -4.97 -3.39 -13.65
CA SER A 70 -4.99 -4.53 -14.56
C SER A 70 -4.17 -5.69 -13.98
N MET A 71 -4.62 -6.93 -14.19
CA MET A 71 -3.90 -8.13 -13.75
C MET A 71 -2.64 -8.43 -14.59
N PHE A 72 -2.57 -7.89 -15.82
CA PHE A 72 -1.62 -8.32 -16.87
C PHE A 72 -0.47 -7.35 -17.15
N GLN A 73 -0.40 -6.19 -16.46
CA GLN A 73 0.66 -5.20 -16.70
C GLN A 73 1.87 -5.45 -15.78
N TRP A 74 3.07 -5.56 -16.37
CA TRP A 74 4.35 -5.56 -15.63
C TRP A 74 4.58 -4.29 -14.82
N LYS A 75 4.04 -3.15 -15.28
CA LYS A 75 4.06 -1.90 -14.52
C LYS A 75 2.84 -1.87 -13.59
N LYS A 76 3.08 -2.03 -12.28
CA LYS A 76 2.04 -1.98 -11.25
C LYS A 76 1.41 -0.59 -11.25
N LYS A 77 0.11 -0.55 -11.54
CA LYS A 77 -0.72 0.64 -11.46
C LYS A 77 -1.85 0.35 -10.49
N LEU A 78 -1.93 1.13 -9.43
CA LEU A 78 -3.00 1.04 -8.45
C LEU A 78 -3.92 2.25 -8.57
N HIS A 79 -5.21 1.99 -8.43
CA HIS A 79 -6.27 2.98 -8.37
C HIS A 79 -6.81 3.05 -6.96
N VAL A 80 -6.86 4.26 -6.41
CA VAL A 80 -7.36 4.54 -5.06
C VAL A 80 -8.67 5.29 -5.18
N PHE A 81 -9.69 4.81 -4.48
CA PHE A 81 -11.03 5.40 -4.44
C PHE A 81 -11.37 5.77 -3.01
N LEU A 82 -11.62 7.04 -2.75
CA LEU A 82 -12.04 7.51 -1.42
C LEU A 82 -13.48 7.07 -1.13
N ARG A 83 -13.87 7.00 0.15
CA ARG A 83 -15.24 6.61 0.56
C ARG A 83 -16.35 7.35 -0.21
N LYS A 84 -16.15 8.64 -0.49
CA LYS A 84 -17.15 9.48 -1.18
C LYS A 84 -17.34 9.12 -2.67
N ASN A 85 -16.44 8.32 -3.24
CA ASN A 85 -16.44 7.94 -4.65
C ASN A 85 -17.08 6.57 -4.83
N THR A 86 -18.41 6.49 -4.65
CA THR A 86 -19.17 5.24 -4.72
C THR A 86 -19.34 4.71 -6.15
N GLY A 87 -19.35 5.60 -7.14
CA GLY A 87 -19.50 5.23 -8.55
C GLY A 87 -18.20 4.74 -9.21
N GLU A 88 -17.05 4.98 -8.59
CA GLU A 88 -15.72 4.53 -9.03
C GLU A 88 -15.37 4.85 -10.51
N TYR A 89 -16.05 5.82 -11.12
CA TYR A 89 -15.87 6.19 -12.53
C TYR A 89 -14.45 6.66 -12.86
N ALA A 90 -13.80 7.31 -11.90
CA ALA A 90 -12.40 7.72 -11.98
C ALA A 90 -11.73 7.61 -10.61
N PRO A 91 -10.47 7.16 -10.53
CA PRO A 91 -9.75 7.08 -9.27
C PRO A 91 -9.43 8.47 -8.73
N ASP A 92 -9.50 8.64 -7.41
CA ASP A 92 -9.11 9.87 -6.72
C ASP A 92 -7.58 10.01 -6.68
N PHE A 93 -6.88 8.89 -6.50
CA PHE A 93 -5.42 8.80 -6.60
C PHE A 93 -4.97 7.63 -7.45
N LYS A 94 -3.79 7.77 -8.05
CA LYS A 94 -3.14 6.73 -8.85
C LYS A 94 -1.75 6.50 -8.30
N VAL A 95 -1.37 5.25 -8.14
CA VAL A 95 0.02 4.86 -7.88
C VAL A 95 0.58 4.28 -9.17
N LYS A 96 1.74 4.77 -9.60
CA LYS A 96 2.49 4.25 -10.75
C LYS A 96 3.94 3.98 -10.33
N GLY A 97 4.60 3.06 -11.01
CA GLY A 97 6.03 2.78 -10.82
C GLY A 97 6.28 1.30 -10.54
N ASN A 98 7.53 0.98 -10.21
CA ASN A 98 7.94 -0.37 -9.83
C ASN A 98 8.38 -0.35 -8.36
N TRP A 99 7.78 -1.23 -7.56
CA TRP A 99 8.11 -1.39 -6.15
C TRP A 99 9.55 -1.88 -5.95
N PHE A 100 10.00 -2.84 -6.76
CA PHE A 100 11.35 -3.40 -6.66
C PHE A 100 12.44 -2.38 -7.04
N GLU A 101 12.13 -1.46 -7.95
CA GLU A 101 13.01 -0.34 -8.30
C GLU A 101 12.84 0.86 -7.35
N GLN A 102 11.96 0.74 -6.35
CA GLN A 102 11.61 1.80 -5.41
C GLN A 102 11.23 3.13 -6.11
N SER A 103 10.57 3.01 -7.27
CA SER A 103 10.24 4.12 -8.17
C SER A 103 8.76 4.51 -8.14
N CYS A 104 8.06 4.12 -7.07
CA CYS A 104 6.63 4.37 -6.92
C CYS A 104 6.33 5.87 -6.72
N VAL A 105 5.34 6.37 -7.45
CA VAL A 105 4.85 7.75 -7.38
C VAL A 105 3.34 7.75 -7.22
N VAL A 106 2.84 8.51 -6.25
CA VAL A 106 1.42 8.71 -5.99
C VAL A 106 0.98 10.03 -6.60
N TYR A 107 -0.08 9.98 -7.40
CA TYR A 107 -0.66 11.12 -8.10
C TYR A 107 -2.08 11.38 -7.60
N ALA A 108 -2.43 12.64 -7.37
CA ALA A 108 -3.79 13.07 -7.11
C ALA A 108 -4.49 13.54 -8.40
N GLY A 109 -5.80 13.30 -8.46
CA GLY A 109 -6.69 13.92 -9.43
C GLY A 109 -7.55 12.91 -10.20
N LYS A 110 -8.82 13.28 -10.35
CA LYS A 110 -9.85 12.48 -11.04
C LYS A 110 -9.67 12.45 -12.55
N SER A 111 -8.99 13.43 -13.14
CA SER A 111 -8.77 13.45 -14.59
C SER A 111 -7.66 12.47 -15.00
N LYS A 112 -7.78 11.91 -16.21
CA LYS A 112 -6.74 11.06 -16.80
C LYS A 112 -5.39 11.80 -16.97
N SER A 113 -5.44 13.12 -17.14
CA SER A 113 -4.27 13.99 -17.36
C SER A 113 -3.71 14.64 -16.09
N SER A 114 -4.43 14.60 -14.96
CA SER A 114 -3.92 15.15 -13.70
C SER A 114 -2.75 14.31 -13.20
N ASN A 115 -1.55 14.90 -13.22
CA ASN A 115 -0.30 14.32 -12.75
C ASN A 115 0.26 15.13 -11.56
N ILE A 116 -0.60 15.55 -10.64
CA ILE A 116 -0.15 16.23 -9.42
C ILE A 116 0.50 15.18 -8.52
N VAL A 117 1.82 15.25 -8.35
CA VAL A 117 2.55 14.35 -7.46
C VAL A 117 2.25 14.72 -6.01
N VAL A 118 1.82 13.73 -5.23
CA VAL A 118 1.48 13.90 -3.80
C VAL A 118 2.37 13.07 -2.88
N ALA A 119 2.99 12.02 -3.40
CA ALA A 119 4.09 11.34 -2.73
C ALA A 119 5.01 10.67 -3.76
N GLN A 120 6.29 10.53 -3.41
CA GLN A 120 7.29 9.90 -4.27
C GLN A 120 8.24 9.05 -3.44
N MET A 121 8.45 7.80 -3.88
CA MET A 121 9.43 6.89 -3.33
C MET A 121 10.80 7.13 -3.96
N HIS A 122 11.84 7.00 -3.16
CA HIS A 122 13.23 7.16 -3.55
C HIS A 122 14.08 6.03 -2.96
N THR A 123 15.00 5.51 -3.78
CA THR A 123 16.00 4.54 -3.35
C THR A 123 17.06 5.19 -2.47
N LYS A 124 17.34 4.59 -1.30
CA LYS A 124 18.48 5.01 -0.46
C LYS A 124 19.66 4.07 -0.73
N HIS A 125 20.54 4.47 -1.64
CA HIS A 125 21.81 3.76 -1.86
C HIS A 125 22.76 4.06 -0.69
N THR A 126 22.89 3.14 0.26
CA THR A 126 23.91 3.20 1.32
C THR A 126 24.75 1.92 1.28
N VAL A 127 26.07 2.05 1.34
CA VAL A 127 27.04 0.95 1.17
C VAL A 127 26.82 -0.21 2.17
N THR A 128 26.15 0.07 3.29
CA THR A 128 25.82 -0.88 4.36
C THR A 128 24.61 -1.78 4.07
N SER A 129 23.83 -1.52 3.02
CA SER A 129 22.56 -2.21 2.76
C SER A 129 22.73 -3.66 2.27
N VAL A 130 23.90 -4.01 1.73
CA VAL A 130 24.20 -5.37 1.24
C VAL A 130 24.35 -6.38 2.40
N LEU A 131 24.68 -5.93 3.61
CA LEU A 131 24.89 -6.83 4.77
C LEU A 131 23.64 -7.09 5.62
N PHE A 132 22.60 -6.24 5.59
CA PHE A 132 21.54 -6.25 6.63
C PHE A 132 20.10 -6.50 6.15
N GLY A 133 19.86 -6.73 4.86
CA GLY A 133 18.57 -7.24 4.35
C GLY A 133 17.32 -6.41 4.71
N LYS A 134 17.48 -5.13 5.12
CA LYS A 134 16.39 -4.23 5.47
C LYS A 134 16.20 -3.21 4.36
N ASP A 135 15.01 -3.21 3.77
CA ASP A 135 14.65 -2.33 2.66
C ASP A 135 14.81 -0.85 3.03
N ASN A 136 15.79 -0.18 2.41
CA ASN A 136 16.08 1.22 2.65
C ASN A 136 15.48 2.08 1.54
N PHE A 137 14.16 2.30 1.58
CA PHE A 137 13.50 3.30 0.74
C PHE A 137 13.05 4.49 1.59
N MET A 138 12.95 5.66 0.95
CA MET A 138 12.39 6.87 1.55
C MET A 138 11.17 7.31 0.75
N VAL A 139 10.18 7.89 1.42
CA VAL A 139 9.01 8.45 0.75
C VAL A 139 8.91 9.94 1.07
N THR A 140 8.97 10.77 0.04
CA THR A 140 8.66 12.19 0.14
C THR A 140 7.14 12.34 0.09
N VAL A 141 6.56 12.99 1.09
CA VAL A 141 5.13 13.31 1.14
C VAL A 141 4.96 14.82 0.99
N TYR A 142 4.16 15.23 0.00
CA TYR A 142 3.95 16.66 -0.26
C TYR A 142 2.96 17.28 0.74
N PRO A 143 3.06 18.59 1.03
CA PRO A 143 2.18 19.26 1.98
C PRO A 143 0.69 19.06 1.69
N GLY A 144 -0.12 18.96 2.75
CA GLY A 144 -1.57 18.76 2.65
C GLY A 144 -2.01 17.31 2.45
N ILE A 145 -1.06 16.36 2.46
CA ILE A 145 -1.32 14.93 2.32
C ILE A 145 -1.12 14.23 3.66
N ASP A 146 -2.06 13.36 4.01
CA ASP A 146 -2.02 12.57 5.24
C ASP A 146 -0.93 11.49 5.17
N TYR A 147 -0.06 11.44 6.18
CA TYR A 147 1.03 10.47 6.24
C TYR A 147 0.55 9.03 6.45
N ALA A 148 -0.48 8.82 7.28
CA ALA A 148 -1.05 7.50 7.51
C ALA A 148 -1.69 6.95 6.23
N PHE A 149 -2.27 7.81 5.40
CA PHE A 149 -2.72 7.45 4.06
C PHE A 149 -1.57 6.93 3.18
N ILE A 150 -0.44 7.63 3.13
CA ILE A 150 0.71 7.20 2.34
C ILE A 150 1.33 5.90 2.90
N VAL A 151 1.49 5.80 4.22
CA VAL A 151 1.99 4.58 4.88
C VAL A 151 1.09 3.39 4.58
N ALA A 152 -0.23 3.56 4.64
CA ALA A 152 -1.17 2.50 4.28
C ALA A 152 -1.03 2.05 2.81
N LEU A 153 -0.78 2.98 1.87
CA LEU A 153 -0.50 2.62 0.47
C LEU A 153 0.80 1.83 0.33
N VAL A 154 1.85 2.19 1.07
CA VAL A 154 3.13 1.48 1.07
C VAL A 154 2.94 0.03 1.55
N ILE A 155 2.21 -0.17 2.65
CA ILE A 155 1.90 -1.51 3.18
C ILE A 155 1.15 -2.36 2.15
N ILE A 156 0.16 -1.76 1.46
CA ILE A 156 -0.60 -2.47 0.42
C ILE A 156 0.30 -2.85 -0.77
N LEU A 157 1.21 -1.95 -1.18
CA LEU A 157 2.14 -2.21 -2.28
C LEU A 157 3.11 -3.34 -1.95
N ASP A 158 3.66 -3.34 -0.73
CA ASP A 158 4.58 -4.37 -0.23
C ASP A 158 3.91 -5.75 -0.22
N GLU A 159 2.73 -5.84 0.37
CA GLU A 159 1.97 -7.09 0.46
C GLU A 159 1.55 -7.64 -0.92
N MET A 160 1.14 -6.76 -1.85
CA MET A 160 0.88 -7.15 -3.24
C MET A 160 2.14 -7.58 -4.00
N ASN A 161 3.33 -7.32 -3.46
CA ASN A 161 4.60 -7.68 -4.05
C ASN A 161 5.18 -8.97 -3.46
N SER A 162 4.99 -9.17 -2.16
CA SER A 162 5.42 -10.36 -1.42
C SER A 162 4.65 -11.63 -1.83
N SER A 163 3.41 -11.51 -2.34
CA SER A 163 2.62 -12.65 -2.82
C SER A 163 2.95 -13.13 -4.25
N GLY A 164 3.96 -12.55 -4.91
CA GLY A 164 4.35 -12.90 -6.28
C GLY A 164 5.50 -13.92 -6.39
N SER A 165 6.10 -14.30 -5.26
CA SER A 165 7.34 -15.09 -5.21
C SER A 165 7.12 -16.59 -4.93
N SER A 166 5.87 -17.05 -4.82
CA SER A 166 5.55 -18.45 -4.48
C SER A 166 4.89 -19.20 -5.65
N SER A 167 5.66 -19.52 -6.69
CA SER A 167 5.44 -20.71 -7.55
C SER A 167 6.58 -20.86 -8.56
N GLY A 168 7.56 -21.69 -8.21
CA GLY A 168 8.68 -22.00 -9.09
C GLY A 168 9.70 -22.99 -8.52
N SER A 169 9.30 -23.91 -7.63
CA SER A 169 10.13 -25.09 -7.38
C SER A 169 9.87 -26.11 -8.49
N VAL A 170 10.61 -25.97 -9.58
CA VAL A 170 10.89 -27.08 -10.49
C VAL A 170 11.80 -28.03 -9.71
N SER A 171 11.23 -29.09 -9.13
CA SER A 171 12.02 -30.27 -8.79
C SER A 171 12.15 -31.12 -10.06
N GLY A 172 13.17 -30.79 -10.86
CA GLY A 172 13.79 -31.72 -11.81
C GLY A 172 14.64 -32.72 -11.04
N GLY A 173 14.55 -33.99 -11.42
CA GLY A 173 15.00 -35.13 -10.64
C GLY A 173 16.47 -35.50 -10.74
N ALA A 174 16.78 -36.66 -10.16
CA ALA A 174 17.53 -37.75 -10.77
C ALA A 174 17.00 -39.05 -10.13
#